data_AF-W9QNB9-F1
#
_entry.id   AF-W9QNB9-F1
#
_cell.length_a   1.000
_cell.length_b   1.000
_cell.length_c   1.000
_cell.angle_alpha   90.00
_cell.angle_beta   90.00
_cell.angle_gamma   90.00
#
_symmetry.space_group_name_H-M   'P 1'
#
loop_
_entity.id
_entity.type
_entity.pdbx_description
1 polymer ?
#
loop_
_entity_poly.entity_id
_entity_poly.type
_entity_poly.pdbx_seq_one_letter_code
_entity_poly.pdbx_strand_id
1 'polypeptide(L)'
;MAFGGAGFAISYPLAAELVRVLDGCIDQKIQGCLCELLDIRGNPYGLLVAHLVAPLVSLHHLHYLELLFPTLTRIDSLNKLKSAHHMDPGRTLQHSFHYDLRRN
;
A
#
# COMPACT_ATOMS: atom_id res chain seq x y z
N MET A 1 9.20 13.48 -2.95
CA MET A 1 9.67 12.11 -3.29
C MET A 1 9.43 11.22 -2.08
N ALA A 2 8.77 10.08 -2.25
CA ALA A 2 8.65 9.10 -1.18
C ALA A 2 9.99 8.37 -1.01
N PHE A 3 10.17 7.69 0.12
CA PHE A 3 11.45 7.11 0.55
C PHE A 3 12.07 6.26 -0.57
N GLY A 4 13.36 6.45 -0.87
CA GLY A 4 14.09 5.64 -1.85
C GLY A 4 13.70 5.85 -3.33
N GLY A 5 12.96 6.92 -3.65
CA GLY A 5 12.68 7.30 -5.04
C GLY A 5 11.32 6.83 -5.58
N ALA A 6 10.48 6.19 -4.77
CA ALA A 6 9.10 5.95 -5.17
C ALA A 6 8.26 7.23 -5.17
N GLY A 7 7.34 7.29 -6.12
CA GLY A 7 6.23 8.23 -6.11
C GLY A 7 4.99 7.55 -5.55
N PHE A 8 4.16 8.33 -4.88
CA PHE A 8 2.75 8.00 -4.66
C PHE A 8 1.93 8.95 -5.53
N ALA A 9 0.82 8.46 -6.09
CA ALA A 9 -0.18 9.29 -6.73
C ALA A 9 -1.38 9.37 -5.80
N ILE A 10 -1.78 10.57 -5.45
CA ILE A 10 -3.02 10.83 -4.71
C ILE A 10 -3.96 11.62 -5.60
N SER A 11 -5.26 11.41 -5.42
CA SER A 11 -6.25 12.21 -6.12
C SER A 11 -6.17 13.68 -5.66
N TYR A 12 -6.56 14.60 -6.54
CA TYR A 12 -6.65 16.02 -6.21
C TYR A 12 -7.45 16.32 -4.92
N PRO A 13 -8.65 15.75 -4.67
CA PRO A 13 -9.37 16.00 -3.42
C PRO A 13 -8.62 15.50 -2.19
N LEU A 14 -7.95 14.35 -2.27
CA LEU A 14 -7.11 13.86 -1.17
C LEU A 14 -5.91 14.78 -0.93
N ALA A 15 -5.28 15.29 -1.98
CA ALA A 15 -4.20 16.28 -1.86
C ALA A 15 -4.67 17.58 -1.19
N ALA A 16 -5.88 18.05 -1.51
CA ALA A 16 -6.46 19.26 -0.94
C ALA A 16 -6.78 19.15 0.56
N GLU A 17 -7.12 17.95 1.05
CA GLU A 17 -7.24 17.71 2.49
C GLU A 17 -5.88 17.49 3.15
N LEU A 18 -5.00 16.74 2.50
CA LEU A 18 -3.70 16.38 3.06
C LEU A 18 -2.79 17.60 3.23
N VAL A 19 -2.86 18.60 2.35
CA VAL A 19 -2.07 19.84 2.49
C VAL A 19 -2.37 20.58 3.79
N ARG A 20 -3.61 20.52 4.30
CA ARG A 20 -4.00 21.16 5.56
C ARG A 20 -3.35 20.52 6.78
N VAL A 21 -3.01 19.23 6.67
CA VAL A 21 -2.31 18.46 7.71
C VAL A 21 -0.79 18.56 7.52
N LEU A 22 -0.33 18.64 6.27
CA LEU A 22 1.08 18.70 5.90
C LEU A 22 1.71 20.10 5.99
N ASP A 23 0.94 21.17 6.20
CA ASP A 23 1.48 22.52 6.43
C ASP A 23 2.41 22.58 7.66
N GLY A 24 2.16 21.76 8.69
CA GLY A 24 3.06 21.61 9.84
C GLY A 24 4.34 20.80 9.55
N CYS A 25 4.44 20.22 8.36
CA CYS A 25 5.51 19.32 7.94
C CYS A 25 6.49 19.98 6.96
N ILE A 26 6.50 21.31 6.82
CA ILE A 26 7.42 22.00 5.90
C ILE A 26 8.90 21.81 6.31
N ASP A 27 9.19 21.68 7.60
CA ASP A 27 10.54 21.46 8.12
C ASP A 27 10.94 19.97 8.18
N GLN A 28 9.96 19.08 8.23
CA GLN A 28 10.20 17.65 8.07
C GLN A 28 10.17 17.30 6.58
N LYS A 29 11.01 16.36 6.12
CA LYS A 29 10.83 15.88 4.74
C LYS A 29 9.39 15.37 4.62
N ILE A 30 8.62 15.81 3.62
CA ILE A 30 7.23 15.37 3.34
C ILE A 30 7.07 13.85 3.50
N GLN A 31 8.12 13.12 3.11
CA GLN A 31 8.27 11.69 3.30
C GLN A 31 8.08 11.19 4.76
N GLY A 32 8.67 11.87 5.75
CA GLY A 32 8.57 11.52 7.17
C GLY A 32 7.15 11.68 7.68
N CYS A 33 6.56 12.87 7.48
CA CYS A 33 5.16 13.11 7.86
C CYS A 33 4.18 12.16 7.17
N LEU A 34 4.39 11.87 5.89
CA LEU A 34 3.53 10.92 5.18
C LEU A 34 3.71 9.49 5.73
N CYS A 35 4.93 9.09 6.08
CA CYS A 35 5.16 7.79 6.71
C CYS A 35 4.49 7.67 8.09
N GLU A 36 4.44 8.75 8.86
CA GLU A 36 3.77 8.78 10.17
C GLU A 36 2.23 8.77 10.02
N LEU A 37 1.70 9.50 9.03
CA LEU A 37 0.26 9.57 8.76
C LEU A 37 -0.28 8.30 8.07
N LEU A 38 0.54 7.60 7.29
CA LEU A 38 0.14 6.44 6.49
C LEU A 38 0.73 5.11 6.98
N ASP A 39 1.36 5.09 8.16
CA ASP A 39 2.01 3.93 8.81
C ASP A 39 2.64 2.91 7.83
N ILE A 40 3.51 3.41 6.95
CA ILE A 40 4.16 2.59 5.92
C ILE A 40 5.27 1.70 6.54
N ARG A 41 5.61 1.90 7.81
CA ARG A 41 6.71 1.22 8.51
C ARG A 41 6.31 -0.05 9.28
N GLY A 42 5.07 -0.51 9.13
CA GLY A 42 4.59 -1.75 9.72
C GLY A 42 3.82 -2.60 8.72
N ASN A 43 2.50 -2.61 8.88
CA ASN A 43 1.58 -3.32 7.98
C ASN A 43 1.05 -2.36 6.89
N PRO A 44 1.67 -2.33 5.70
CA PRO A 44 1.21 -1.45 4.62
C PRO A 44 -0.12 -1.93 4.02
N TYR A 45 -0.61 -3.13 4.38
CA TYR A 45 -1.78 -3.74 3.79
C TYR A 45 -3.02 -2.85 3.96
N GLY A 46 -3.17 -2.18 5.11
CA GLY A 46 -4.28 -1.25 5.33
C GLY A 46 -4.33 -0.12 4.29
N LEU A 47 -3.17 0.44 3.94
CA LEU A 47 -3.04 1.48 2.91
C LEU A 47 -3.15 0.92 1.49
N LEU A 48 -2.51 -0.22 1.24
CA LEU A 48 -2.50 -0.90 -0.06
C LEU A 48 -3.87 -1.47 -0.43
N VAL A 49 -4.71 -1.76 0.55
CA VAL A 49 -6.07 -2.30 0.37
C VAL A 49 -7.13 -1.21 0.38
N ALA A 50 -6.80 0.00 0.86
CA ALA A 50 -7.71 1.15 0.93
C ALA A 50 -8.13 1.59 -0.48
N HIS A 51 -9.13 0.89 -1.00
CA HIS A 51 -9.84 1.11 -2.25
C HIS A 51 -8.97 1.72 -3.37
N LEU A 52 -7.93 1.00 -3.79
CA LEU A 52 -7.15 1.43 -4.94
C LEU A 52 -8.03 1.38 -6.20
N VAL A 53 -8.37 2.55 -6.70
CA VAL A 53 -8.99 2.76 -8.01
C VAL A 53 -7.95 2.69 -9.14
N ALA A 54 -6.67 2.53 -8.79
CA ALA A 54 -5.53 2.49 -9.70
C ALA A 54 -4.70 1.21 -9.51
N PRO A 55 -4.09 0.66 -10.59
CA PRO A 55 -3.24 -0.52 -10.49
C PRO A 55 -1.98 -0.25 -9.67
N LEU A 56 -1.49 -1.28 -8.99
CA LEU A 56 -0.17 -1.23 -8.36
C LEU A 56 0.92 -1.07 -9.43
N VAL A 57 1.73 -0.01 -9.35
CA VAL A 57 2.79 0.29 -10.34
C VAL A 57 4.16 -0.20 -9.86
N SER A 58 4.50 0.03 -8.58
CA SER A 58 5.78 -0.42 -8.03
C SER A 58 5.70 -0.64 -6.52
N LEU A 59 6.43 -1.66 -6.06
CA LEU A 59 6.74 -1.90 -4.64
C LEU A 59 8.26 -2.04 -4.50
N HIS A 60 8.83 -1.25 -3.61
CA HIS A 60 10.25 -1.28 -3.25
C HIS A 60 10.36 -1.30 -1.71
N HIS A 61 11.55 -1.63 -1.21
CA HIS A 61 11.83 -1.75 0.23
C HIS A 61 10.98 -2.78 1.01
N LEU A 62 10.56 -3.86 0.35
CA LEU A 62 9.89 -5.03 0.95
C LEU A 62 10.62 -5.65 2.15
N HIS A 63 11.89 -5.29 2.36
CA HIS A 63 12.67 -5.78 3.49
C HIS A 63 12.21 -5.21 4.84
N TYR A 64 11.61 -4.01 4.83
CA TYR A 64 11.14 -3.30 6.02
C TYR A 64 9.64 -3.47 6.29
N LEU A 65 8.93 -4.19 5.42
CA LEU A 65 7.49 -4.41 5.54
C LEU A 65 7.22 -5.78 6.18
N GLU A 66 6.12 -5.87 6.93
CA GLU A 66 5.55 -7.16 7.30
C GLU A 66 5.17 -7.97 6.06
N LEU A 67 5.17 -9.29 6.20
CA LEU A 67 4.78 -10.19 5.11
C LEU A 67 3.29 -10.01 4.80
N LEU A 68 2.98 -9.71 3.53
CA LEU A 68 1.60 -9.61 3.03
C LEU A 68 0.80 -10.91 3.23
N PHE A 69 1.51 -12.05 3.24
CA PHE A 69 0.94 -13.36 3.51
C PHE A 69 1.66 -13.97 4.71
N PRO A 70 1.05 -13.98 5.91
CA PRO A 70 1.71 -14.39 7.16
C PRO A 70 2.27 -15.82 7.13
N THR A 71 1.73 -16.68 6.26
CA THR A 71 2.09 -18.10 6.16
C THR A 71 3.15 -18.39 5.08
N LEU A 72 3.63 -17.39 4.34
CA LEU A 72 4.54 -17.58 3.21
C LEU A 72 5.89 -16.92 3.47
N THR A 73 6.95 -17.43 2.84
CA THR A 73 8.24 -16.72 2.83
C THR A 73 8.12 -15.40 2.04
N ARG A 74 9.09 -14.49 2.20
CA ARG A 74 9.08 -13.21 1.48
C ARG A 74 9.07 -13.39 -0.04
N ILE A 75 9.84 -14.34 -0.56
CA ILE A 75 9.90 -14.61 -2.00
C ILE A 75 8.62 -15.27 -2.49
N ASP A 76 8.06 -16.22 -1.74
CA ASP A 76 6.80 -16.87 -2.10
C ASP A 76 5.63 -15.89 -2.07
N SER A 77 5.64 -14.95 -1.11
CA SER A 77 4.68 -13.85 -1.04
C SER A 77 4.74 -12.96 -2.28
N LEU A 78 5.95 -12.64 -2.76
CA LEU A 78 6.15 -11.87 -3.99
C LEU A 78 5.72 -12.62 -5.24
N ASN A 79 6.05 -13.92 -5.33
CA ASN A 79 5.61 -14.75 -6.44
C ASN A 79 4.09 -14.87 -6.48
N LYS A 80 3.44 -15.00 -5.32
CA LYS A 80 1.98 -15.02 -5.21
C LYS A 80 1.36 -13.68 -5.59
N LEU A 81 1.93 -12.56 -5.15
CA LEU A 81 1.50 -11.22 -5.54
C LEU A 81 1.66 -10.99 -7.04
N LYS A 82 2.78 -11.41 -7.63
CA LYS A 82 3.03 -11.33 -9.07
C LYS A 82 2.02 -12.16 -9.85
N SER A 83 1.72 -13.38 -9.39
CA SER A 83 0.69 -14.23 -10.00
C SER A 83 -0.70 -13.59 -9.95
N ALA A 84 -1.08 -12.99 -8.82
CA ALA A 84 -2.32 -12.23 -8.69
C ALA A 84 -2.37 -11.03 -9.63
N HIS A 85 -1.26 -10.28 -9.75
CA HIS A 85 -1.16 -9.15 -10.67
C HIS A 85 -1.32 -9.53 -12.14
N HIS A 86 -0.78 -10.69 -12.55
CA HIS A 86 -0.98 -11.21 -13.90
C HIS A 86 -2.43 -11.63 -14.18
N MET A 87 -3.19 -12.04 -13.15
CA MET A 87 -4.60 -12.43 -13.28
C MET A 87 -5.54 -11.21 -13.29
N ASP A 88 -5.34 -10.27 -12.38
CA ASP A 88 -6.12 -9.03 -12.31
C ASP A 88 -5.24 -7.88 -11.77
N PRO A 89 -4.61 -7.10 -12.66
CA PRO A 89 -3.71 -6.04 -12.24
C PRO A 89 -4.43 -4.92 -11.47
N GLY A 90 -5.71 -4.67 -11.79
CA GLY A 90 -6.53 -3.64 -11.15
C GLY A 90 -6.96 -3.99 -9.73
N ARG A 91 -6.98 -5.29 -9.38
CA ARG A 91 -7.41 -5.78 -8.06
C ARG A 91 -6.31 -6.48 -7.27
N THR A 92 -5.06 -6.34 -7.69
CA THR A 92 -3.88 -6.99 -7.08
C THR A 92 -3.82 -6.86 -5.56
N LEU A 93 -4.21 -5.70 -5.03
CA LEU A 93 -4.18 -5.38 -3.60
C LEU A 93 -5.58 -5.27 -2.98
N GLN A 94 -6.64 -5.56 -3.74
CA GLN A 94 -8.01 -5.46 -3.23
C GLN A 94 -8.36 -6.69 -2.38
N HIS A 95 -8.90 -6.46 -1.18
CA HIS A 95 -9.43 -7.55 -0.36
C HIS A 95 -10.81 -7.96 -0.86
N SER A 96 -11.00 -9.25 -1.13
CA SER A 96 -12.29 -9.82 -1.54
C SER A 96 -12.80 -10.75 -0.45
N PHE A 97 -13.87 -10.36 0.22
CA PHE A 97 -14.52 -11.21 1.21
C PHE A 97 -15.39 -12.24 0.48
N HIS A 98 -15.04 -13.52 0.62
CA HIS A 98 -15.87 -14.62 0.16
C HIS A 98 -16.52 -15.30 1.37
N TYR A 99 -17.85 -15.40 1.35
CA TYR A 99 -18.60 -16.16 2.34
C TYR A 99 -18.73 -17.60 1.83
N ASP A 100 -18.14 -18.55 2.56
CA ASP A 100 -18.36 -19.97 2.31
C ASP A 100 -19.60 -20.42 3.08
N LEU A 101 -20.72 -20.51 2.37
CA LEU A 101 -22.01 -20.92 2.92
C LEU A 101 -22.06 -22.39 3.35
N ARG A 102 -21.05 -23.21 3.03
CA ARG A 102 -20.99 -24.65 3.37
C ARG A 102 -20.24 -24.94 4.66
N ARG A 103 -19.57 -23.94 5.22
CA ARG A 103 -18.83 -24.02 6.49
C ARG A 103 -19.64 -23.50 7.70
N ASN A 104 -20.95 -23.33 7.53
CA ASN A 104 -21.88 -22.89 8.57
C ASN A 104 -22.77 -24.05 9.02
#